data_AF-A0A9D2D8U4-F1
#
_entry.id   AF-A0A9D2D8U4-F1
#
_cell.length_a   1.000
_cell.length_b   1.000
_cell.length_c   1.000
_cell.angle_alpha   90.00
_cell.angle_beta   90.00
_cell.angle_gamma   90.00
#
_symmetry.space_group_name_H-M   'P 1'
#
loop_
_entity.id
_entity.type
_entity.pdbx_description
1 polymer ?
#
loop_
_entity_poly.entity_id
_entity_poly.type
_entity_poly.pdbx_seq_one_letter_code
_entity_poly.pdbx_strand_id
1 'polypeptide(L)'
;MRIHYRETEECIEIVRCFGADGNIELPGQIQGRPVTRAAAYAFSARKAQEDEEVLVCETDEGRIFRQQEQLLAGDIVESVRFPDTMREIGKYIFYGCRNLEELTFSDSLTEIGSGAFTGCRSLNRLDVRFLNGRRSCVPDILGDLWQRIDAAFYEAPGGSREAGDGGRREAGDGGSREAGGNDCLEKRAELVFPEHYEEAVENTPARILFTQHHGSGNNYRQCFYNKEMDYRKYDDLFFVAKAQDKVSVLADLIFGRLLYPAGLARAAEESYEAYVREHGGQIAEYLTDTGRMEALREMSRRGLWTKEALDAAVDHAAAHQTAGRGESLSFLMNERHRLFPVRKGKYEL
;
A
#
# COMPACT_ATOMS: atom_id res chain seq x y z
N MET A 1 -12.41 15.02 -18.94
CA MET A 1 -10.96 14.86 -19.22
C MET A 1 -10.78 14.61 -20.72
N ARG A 2 -9.73 15.15 -21.33
CA ARG A 2 -9.39 14.90 -22.73
C ARG A 2 -8.13 14.03 -22.80
N ILE A 3 -8.16 12.99 -23.63
CA ILE A 3 -7.07 12.03 -23.76
C ILE A 3 -6.60 12.02 -25.21
N HIS A 4 -5.29 12.10 -25.40
CA HIS A 4 -4.64 11.81 -26.67
C HIS A 4 -4.16 10.37 -26.66
N TYR A 5 -4.49 9.62 -27.71
CA TYR A 5 -4.19 8.19 -27.81
C TYR A 5 -3.80 7.79 -29.23
N ARG A 6 -3.16 6.63 -29.35
CA ARG A 6 -2.95 5.92 -30.60
C ARG A 6 -3.80 4.67 -30.64
N GLU A 7 -4.30 4.38 -31.83
CA GLU A 7 -5.08 3.18 -32.10
C GLU A 7 -4.19 2.18 -32.87
N THR A 8 -4.10 0.96 -32.37
CA THR A 8 -3.43 -0.17 -33.04
C THR A 8 -4.46 -1.21 -33.48
N GLU A 9 -4.09 -2.30 -34.16
CA GLU A 9 -5.08 -3.30 -34.62
C GLU A 9 -5.85 -4.03 -33.51
N GLU A 10 -5.39 -4.00 -32.25
CA GLU A 10 -6.07 -4.67 -31.13
C GLU A 10 -6.24 -3.83 -29.86
N CYS A 11 -5.51 -2.73 -29.70
CA CYS A 11 -5.55 -1.95 -28.46
C CYS A 11 -5.40 -0.44 -28.64
N ILE A 12 -5.76 0.26 -27.57
CA ILE A 12 -5.54 1.69 -27.40
C ILE A 12 -4.32 1.93 -26.52
N GLU A 13 -3.45 2.81 -27.00
CA GLU A 13 -2.26 3.29 -26.29
C GLU A 13 -2.43 4.77 -25.91
N ILE A 14 -2.40 5.07 -24.61
CA ILE A 14 -2.52 6.43 -24.09
C ILE A 14 -1.21 7.19 -24.30
N VAL A 15 -1.30 8.41 -24.84
CA VAL A 15 -0.13 9.24 -25.15
C VAL A 15 -0.03 10.47 -24.25
N ARG A 16 -1.14 11.21 -24.05
CA ARG A 16 -1.22 12.36 -23.14
C ARG A 16 -2.62 12.44 -22.53
N CYS A 17 -2.73 13.04 -21.36
CA CYS A 17 -4.02 13.37 -20.74
C CYS A 17 -4.08 14.85 -20.36
N PHE A 18 -5.27 15.43 -20.44
CA PHE A 18 -5.58 16.82 -20.12
C PHE A 18 -6.82 16.87 -19.23
N GLY A 19 -6.75 17.64 -18.16
CA GLY A 19 -7.79 17.70 -17.15
C GLY A 19 -7.70 18.95 -16.28
N ALA A 20 -8.55 19.02 -15.26
CA ALA A 20 -8.64 20.14 -14.34
C ALA A 20 -7.77 19.94 -13.09
N ASP A 21 -7.65 18.72 -12.60
CA ASP A 21 -6.90 18.37 -11.38
C ASP A 21 -5.90 17.23 -11.61
N GLY A 22 -5.10 16.94 -10.58
CA GLY A 22 -4.02 15.97 -10.61
C GLY A 22 -4.44 14.50 -10.51
N ASN A 23 -5.73 14.20 -10.37
CA ASN A 23 -6.25 12.85 -10.25
C ASN A 23 -6.68 12.32 -11.61
N ILE A 24 -6.01 11.26 -12.05
CA ILE A 24 -6.16 10.72 -13.40
C ILE A 24 -6.88 9.38 -13.34
N GLU A 25 -8.09 9.33 -13.88
CA GLU A 25 -8.82 8.07 -14.04
C GLU A 25 -8.91 7.69 -15.53
N LEU A 26 -8.14 6.67 -15.92
CA LEU A 26 -8.10 6.23 -17.32
C LEU A 26 -9.27 5.28 -17.63
N PRO A 27 -10.01 5.51 -18.74
CA PRO A 27 -11.13 4.64 -19.11
C PRO A 27 -10.62 3.26 -19.53
N GLY A 28 -11.40 2.21 -19.25
CA GLY A 28 -11.06 0.84 -19.69
C GLY A 28 -11.21 0.61 -21.19
N GLN A 29 -12.01 1.43 -21.87
CA GLN A 29 -12.22 1.35 -23.32
C GLN A 29 -12.35 2.73 -23.94
N ILE A 30 -11.85 2.89 -25.16
CA ILE A 30 -12.06 4.06 -26.02
C ILE A 30 -12.57 3.53 -27.36
N GLN A 31 -13.70 4.05 -27.84
CA GLN A 31 -14.36 3.60 -29.08
C GLN A 31 -14.65 2.09 -29.12
N GLY A 32 -14.99 1.48 -27.97
CA GLY A 32 -15.25 0.04 -27.85
C GLY A 32 -14.00 -0.85 -27.86
N ARG A 33 -12.81 -0.24 -27.84
CA ARG A 33 -11.51 -0.96 -27.87
C ARG A 33 -10.82 -0.82 -26.52
N PRO A 34 -10.17 -1.87 -26.00
CA PRO A 34 -9.58 -1.85 -24.68
C PRO A 34 -8.35 -0.93 -24.62
N VAL A 35 -8.25 -0.16 -23.53
CA VAL A 35 -7.05 0.61 -23.18
C VAL A 35 -6.08 -0.32 -22.47
N THR A 36 -5.00 -0.68 -23.14
CA THR A 36 -4.06 -1.69 -22.62
C THR A 36 -2.63 -1.18 -22.48
N ARG A 37 -2.31 -0.01 -23.04
CA ARG A 37 -0.94 0.53 -23.04
C ARG A 37 -0.92 2.01 -22.69
N ALA A 38 0.16 2.47 -22.07
CA ALA A 38 0.46 3.89 -21.93
C ALA A 38 1.89 4.18 -22.42
N ALA A 39 2.03 5.16 -23.29
CA ALA A 39 3.28 5.47 -23.98
C ALA A 39 4.36 6.01 -23.03
N ALA A 40 5.61 5.95 -23.50
CA ALA A 40 6.73 6.55 -22.80
C ALA A 40 6.52 8.05 -22.56
N TYR A 41 6.86 8.50 -21.35
CA TYR A 41 6.72 9.90 -20.93
C TYR A 41 5.28 10.47 -20.95
N ALA A 42 4.23 9.64 -21.00
CA ALA A 42 2.85 10.13 -21.16
C ALA A 42 2.45 11.18 -20.09
N PHE A 43 2.87 10.95 -18.85
CA PHE A 43 2.62 11.85 -17.71
C PHE A 43 3.87 12.67 -17.29
N SER A 44 4.96 12.61 -18.06
CA SER A 44 6.16 13.38 -17.76
C SER A 44 6.10 14.78 -18.38
N ALA A 45 6.52 15.79 -17.63
CA ALA A 45 6.74 17.14 -18.16
C ALA A 45 7.97 17.22 -19.08
N ARG A 46 8.83 16.18 -19.09
CA ARG A 46 10.09 16.14 -19.85
C ARG A 46 10.00 15.19 -21.04
N LYS A 47 8.97 15.36 -21.87
CA LYS A 47 8.83 14.66 -23.16
C LYS A 47 9.53 15.48 -24.25
N ALA A 48 10.54 14.90 -24.90
CA ALA A 48 11.39 15.63 -25.84
C ALA A 48 10.68 16.06 -27.13
N GLN A 49 9.79 15.20 -27.63
CA GLN A 49 8.96 15.46 -28.81
C GLN A 49 7.56 14.91 -28.54
N GLU A 50 6.54 15.70 -28.83
CA GLU A 50 5.15 15.24 -28.80
C GLU A 50 4.88 14.28 -29.96
N ASP A 51 4.03 13.29 -29.71
CA ASP A 51 3.65 12.35 -30.76
C ASP A 51 2.78 13.06 -31.82
N GLU A 52 3.06 12.74 -33.08
CA GLU A 52 2.28 13.21 -34.24
C GLU A 52 1.11 12.25 -34.49
N GLU A 53 0.06 12.73 -35.18
CA GLU A 53 -1.09 11.92 -35.61
C GLU A 53 -1.85 11.20 -34.48
N VAL A 54 -1.99 11.86 -33.32
CA VAL A 54 -2.77 11.33 -32.19
C VAL A 54 -4.28 11.53 -32.39
N LEU A 55 -5.05 10.53 -31.96
CA LEU A 55 -6.50 10.61 -31.85
C LEU A 55 -6.88 11.23 -30.51
N VAL A 56 -8.06 11.85 -30.45
CA VAL A 56 -8.56 12.54 -29.25
C VAL A 56 -9.88 11.93 -28.83
N CYS A 57 -10.02 11.62 -27.54
CA CYS A 57 -11.31 11.30 -26.93
C CYS A 57 -11.58 12.21 -25.74
N GLU A 58 -12.83 12.63 -25.61
CA GLU A 58 -13.33 13.38 -24.47
C GLU A 58 -14.14 12.41 -23.60
N THR A 59 -13.80 12.33 -22.32
CA THR A 59 -14.61 11.60 -21.33
C THR A 59 -15.77 12.50 -20.87
N ASP A 60 -16.92 11.90 -20.57
CA ASP A 60 -18.18 12.62 -20.30
C ASP A 60 -18.11 13.64 -19.16
N GLU A 61 -17.12 13.54 -18.27
CA GLU A 61 -16.82 14.52 -17.22
C GLU A 61 -16.41 15.90 -17.76
N GLY A 62 -16.02 16.00 -19.04
CA GLY A 62 -15.62 17.26 -19.68
C GLY A 62 -16.78 18.14 -20.19
N ARG A 63 -18.03 17.66 -20.15
CA ARG A 63 -19.15 18.37 -20.81
C ARG A 63 -19.75 19.52 -20.00
N ILE A 64 -19.49 19.61 -18.69
CA ILE A 64 -20.23 20.52 -17.80
C ILE A 64 -19.41 21.77 -17.43
N PHE A 65 -18.08 21.71 -17.45
CA PHE A 65 -17.23 22.85 -17.10
C PHE A 65 -16.03 22.95 -18.04
N ARG A 66 -16.05 23.93 -18.95
CA ARG A 66 -14.83 24.42 -19.63
C ARG A 66 -13.98 25.21 -18.63
N GLN A 67 -13.55 24.58 -17.54
CA GLN A 67 -12.36 25.06 -16.84
C GLN A 67 -11.15 24.80 -17.73
N GLN A 68 -10.10 25.58 -17.52
CA GLN A 68 -8.92 25.63 -18.38
C GLN A 68 -8.18 24.28 -18.30
N GLU A 69 -8.51 23.34 -19.18
CA GLU A 69 -7.85 22.03 -19.22
C GLU A 69 -6.34 22.22 -19.43
N GLN A 70 -5.55 21.68 -18.52
CA GLN A 70 -4.10 21.70 -18.59
C GLN A 70 -3.56 20.30 -18.84
N LEU A 71 -2.32 20.25 -19.34
CA LEU A 71 -1.60 18.99 -19.51
C LEU A 71 -1.36 18.35 -18.13
N LEU A 72 -1.83 17.12 -17.94
CA LEU A 72 -1.61 16.36 -16.71
C LEU A 72 -0.22 15.73 -16.77
N ALA A 73 0.80 16.51 -16.42
CA ALA A 73 2.18 16.06 -16.44
C ALA A 73 3.06 16.70 -15.36
N GLY A 74 4.09 15.97 -14.92
CA GLY A 74 5.03 16.45 -13.91
C GLY A 74 4.37 16.65 -12.55
N ASP A 75 4.58 17.83 -11.94
CA ASP A 75 4.13 18.13 -10.58
C ASP A 75 2.61 18.28 -10.44
N ILE A 76 1.86 18.32 -11.55
CA ILE A 76 0.40 18.35 -11.52
C ILE A 76 -0.16 16.96 -11.18
N VAL A 77 0.56 15.88 -11.49
CA VAL A 77 0.04 14.51 -11.32
C VAL A 77 0.15 14.10 -9.86
N GLU A 78 -1.00 13.80 -9.24
CA GLU A 78 -1.14 13.45 -7.82
C GLU A 78 -1.53 11.98 -7.64
N SER A 79 -2.49 11.48 -8.42
CA SER A 79 -2.88 10.08 -8.40
C SER A 79 -3.22 9.56 -9.79
N VAL A 80 -2.95 8.28 -10.04
CA VAL A 80 -3.35 7.62 -11.30
C VAL A 80 -4.03 6.29 -11.04
N ARG A 81 -5.26 6.16 -11.55
CA ARG A 81 -6.02 4.93 -11.62
C ARG A 81 -5.95 4.36 -13.03
N PHE A 82 -5.20 3.28 -13.19
CA PHE A 82 -5.17 2.48 -14.40
C PHE A 82 -6.41 1.56 -14.47
N PRO A 83 -7.00 1.37 -15.66
CA PRO A 83 -8.11 0.44 -15.82
C PRO A 83 -7.64 -1.00 -15.69
N ASP A 84 -8.58 -1.90 -15.40
CA ASP A 84 -8.33 -3.34 -15.27
C ASP A 84 -7.84 -4.00 -16.58
N THR A 85 -7.98 -3.30 -17.70
CA THR A 85 -7.49 -3.71 -19.03
C THR A 85 -6.03 -3.33 -19.29
N MET A 86 -5.42 -2.49 -18.44
CA MET A 86 -4.05 -2.01 -18.63
C MET A 86 -3.03 -3.15 -18.49
N ARG A 87 -2.14 -3.29 -19.47
CA ARG A 87 -1.13 -4.38 -19.55
C ARG A 87 0.32 -3.88 -19.50
N GLU A 88 0.58 -2.72 -20.10
CA GLU A 88 1.93 -2.18 -20.28
C GLU A 88 1.97 -0.67 -20.02
N ILE A 89 2.96 -0.22 -19.25
CA ILE A 89 3.31 1.20 -19.15
C ILE A 89 4.72 1.46 -19.67
N GLY A 90 4.89 2.52 -20.45
CA GLY A 90 6.12 2.85 -21.13
C GLY A 90 7.23 3.37 -20.21
N LYS A 91 8.46 3.37 -20.73
CA LYS A 91 9.63 3.92 -20.03
C LYS A 91 9.40 5.37 -19.60
N TYR A 92 9.90 5.72 -18.41
CA TYR A 92 9.85 7.09 -17.90
C TYR A 92 8.46 7.75 -17.92
N ILE A 93 7.38 6.96 -17.88
CA ILE A 93 6.00 7.46 -17.97
C ILE A 93 5.69 8.54 -16.91
N PHE A 94 6.21 8.39 -15.69
CA PHE A 94 6.08 9.35 -14.58
C PHE A 94 7.40 10.07 -14.26
N TYR A 95 8.28 10.22 -15.24
CA TYR A 95 9.59 10.84 -14.99
C TYR A 95 9.46 12.27 -14.46
N GLY A 96 9.92 12.48 -13.22
CA GLY A 96 9.87 13.76 -12.52
C GLY A 96 8.49 14.17 -11.99
N CYS A 97 7.51 13.27 -11.90
CA CYS A 97 6.23 13.57 -11.25
C CYS A 97 6.40 13.58 -9.73
N ARG A 98 6.80 14.71 -9.16
CA ARG A 98 7.20 14.78 -7.74
C ARG A 98 6.03 14.62 -6.78
N ASN A 99 4.84 15.06 -7.18
CA ASN A 99 3.62 15.05 -6.37
C ASN A 99 2.77 13.78 -6.55
N LEU A 100 3.20 12.83 -7.38
CA LEU A 100 2.48 11.57 -7.53
C LEU A 100 2.57 10.82 -6.19
N GLU A 101 1.43 10.62 -5.53
CA GLU A 101 1.31 10.00 -4.21
C GLU A 101 0.75 8.57 -4.28
N GLU A 102 -0.21 8.34 -5.18
CA GLU A 102 -0.98 7.10 -5.24
C GLU A 102 -1.09 6.53 -6.66
N LEU A 103 -0.96 5.20 -6.77
CA LEU A 103 -1.25 4.45 -7.98
C LEU A 103 -2.24 3.33 -7.70
N THR A 104 -3.30 3.26 -8.51
CA THR A 104 -4.22 2.12 -8.51
C THR A 104 -4.12 1.35 -9.82
N PHE A 105 -4.00 0.03 -9.74
CA PHE A 105 -3.97 -0.86 -10.91
C PHE A 105 -4.43 -2.29 -10.54
N SER A 106 -4.60 -3.13 -11.56
CA SER A 106 -4.90 -4.56 -11.37
C SER A 106 -3.70 -5.44 -11.74
N ASP A 107 -3.81 -6.72 -11.42
CA ASP A 107 -2.88 -7.78 -11.80
C ASP A 107 -2.74 -8.01 -13.32
N SER A 108 -3.59 -7.37 -14.13
CA SER A 108 -3.41 -7.29 -15.59
C SER A 108 -2.18 -6.48 -16.00
N LEU A 109 -1.72 -5.52 -15.19
CA LEU A 109 -0.53 -4.72 -15.48
C LEU A 109 0.72 -5.53 -15.15
N THR A 110 1.38 -6.05 -16.19
CA THR A 110 2.52 -6.97 -16.05
C THR A 110 3.85 -6.40 -16.51
N GLU A 111 3.81 -5.37 -17.35
CA GLU A 111 4.98 -4.79 -18.01
C GLU A 111 5.16 -3.31 -17.64
N ILE A 112 6.32 -3.00 -17.09
CA ILE A 112 6.72 -1.64 -16.71
C ILE A 112 8.02 -1.30 -17.44
N GLY A 113 8.00 -0.21 -18.19
CA GLY A 113 9.18 0.32 -18.85
C GLY A 113 10.20 0.86 -17.86
N SER A 114 11.48 0.73 -18.21
CA SER A 114 12.60 1.17 -17.37
C SER A 114 12.46 2.60 -16.86
N GLY A 115 12.72 2.81 -15.57
CA GLY A 115 12.74 4.13 -14.94
C GLY A 115 11.37 4.82 -14.91
N ALA A 116 10.28 4.06 -14.99
CA ALA A 116 8.90 4.57 -15.00
C ALA A 116 8.65 5.57 -13.87
N PHE A 117 9.21 5.32 -12.68
CA PHE A 117 8.99 6.12 -11.47
C PHE A 117 10.21 6.96 -11.07
N THR A 118 11.17 7.15 -11.98
CA THR A 118 12.36 7.96 -11.68
C THR A 118 11.95 9.41 -11.33
N GLY A 119 12.26 9.83 -10.11
CA GLY A 119 11.94 11.18 -9.61
C GLY A 119 10.55 11.33 -8.98
N CYS A 120 9.78 10.25 -8.83
CA CYS A 120 8.53 10.22 -8.06
C CYS A 120 8.85 10.16 -6.57
N ARG A 121 8.94 11.32 -5.90
CA ARG A 121 9.39 11.40 -4.50
C ARG A 121 8.25 11.25 -3.49
N SER A 122 7.03 11.65 -3.85
CA SER A 122 5.88 11.53 -2.96
C SER A 122 5.15 10.20 -3.07
N LEU A 123 5.50 9.35 -4.05
CA LEU A 123 4.81 8.09 -4.29
C LEU A 123 5.03 7.20 -3.08
N ASN A 124 3.93 6.96 -2.36
CA ASN A 124 3.92 6.27 -1.09
C ASN A 124 2.81 5.22 -1.01
N ARG A 125 1.86 5.18 -1.96
CA ARG A 125 0.74 4.24 -1.92
C ARG A 125 0.51 3.50 -3.24
N LEU A 126 0.30 2.19 -3.14
CA LEU A 126 -0.10 1.31 -4.24
C LEU A 126 -1.37 0.56 -3.86
N ASP A 127 -2.43 0.70 -4.66
CA ASP A 127 -3.68 -0.06 -4.50
C ASP A 127 -3.80 -1.07 -5.66
N VAL A 128 -3.73 -2.37 -5.34
CA VAL A 128 -3.56 -3.46 -6.31
C VAL A 128 -4.73 -4.43 -6.23
N ARG A 129 -5.44 -4.63 -7.36
CA ARG A 129 -6.56 -5.57 -7.45
C ARG A 129 -6.17 -6.86 -8.16
N PHE A 130 -6.41 -8.00 -7.52
CA PHE A 130 -6.20 -9.33 -8.09
C PHE A 130 -7.51 -9.85 -8.70
N LEU A 131 -7.57 -9.87 -10.04
CA LEU A 131 -8.76 -10.28 -10.80
C LEU A 131 -8.61 -11.69 -11.38
N ASN A 132 -7.44 -12.03 -11.93
CA ASN A 132 -7.21 -13.26 -12.69
C ASN A 132 -6.10 -14.15 -12.11
N GLY A 133 -5.31 -13.64 -11.17
CA GLY A 133 -4.23 -14.35 -10.50
C GLY A 133 -3.63 -13.50 -9.38
N ARG A 134 -2.36 -13.79 -9.03
CA ARG A 134 -1.62 -13.06 -7.97
C ARG A 134 -0.32 -12.43 -8.45
N ARG A 135 -0.03 -12.52 -9.75
CA ARG A 135 1.16 -11.93 -10.35
C ARG A 135 0.91 -10.46 -10.65
N SER A 136 1.81 -9.58 -10.23
CA SER A 136 1.68 -8.15 -10.47
C SER A 136 3.03 -7.53 -10.79
N CYS A 137 3.03 -6.31 -11.33
CA CYS A 137 4.24 -5.52 -11.54
C CYS A 137 4.78 -4.84 -10.27
N VAL A 138 4.15 -5.04 -9.09
CA VAL A 138 4.59 -4.45 -7.81
C VAL A 138 6.10 -4.61 -7.55
N PRO A 139 6.75 -5.78 -7.70
CA PRO A 139 8.20 -5.87 -7.48
C PRO A 139 9.02 -4.99 -8.42
N ASP A 140 8.55 -4.77 -9.65
CA ASP A 140 9.21 -3.88 -10.61
C ASP A 140 9.08 -2.41 -10.15
N ILE A 141 7.90 -2.00 -9.66
CA ILE A 141 7.66 -0.67 -9.07
C ILE A 141 8.55 -0.48 -7.83
N LEU A 142 8.56 -1.46 -6.92
CA LEU A 142 9.32 -1.38 -5.68
C LEU A 142 10.84 -1.38 -5.93
N GLY A 143 11.32 -1.99 -7.00
CA GLY A 143 12.74 -1.98 -7.39
C GLY A 143 13.25 -0.60 -7.82
N ASP A 144 12.37 0.26 -8.35
CA ASP A 144 12.71 1.62 -8.75
C ASP A 144 12.68 2.63 -7.57
N LEU A 145 12.18 2.23 -6.40
CA LEU A 145 11.84 3.13 -5.29
C LEU A 145 12.54 2.73 -3.99
N TRP A 146 13.19 3.72 -3.37
CA TRP A 146 13.89 3.54 -2.10
C TRP A 146 13.07 4.02 -0.90
N GLN A 147 12.12 4.94 -1.10
CA GLN A 147 11.24 5.46 -0.06
C GLN A 147 10.22 4.42 0.43
N ARG A 148 9.58 4.72 1.55
CA ARG A 148 8.46 3.91 2.08
C ARG A 148 7.31 3.80 1.07
N ILE A 149 6.76 2.59 0.92
CA ILE A 149 5.56 2.31 0.12
C ILE A 149 4.57 1.49 0.95
N ASP A 150 3.33 1.96 1.06
CA ASP A 150 2.21 1.24 1.65
C ASP A 150 1.40 0.62 0.50
N ALA A 151 1.33 -0.71 0.43
CA ALA A 151 0.65 -1.43 -0.64
C ALA A 151 -0.57 -2.18 -0.11
N ALA A 152 -1.75 -1.85 -0.63
CA ALA A 152 -3.00 -2.54 -0.37
C ALA A 152 -3.30 -3.53 -1.51
N PHE A 153 -3.53 -4.78 -1.15
CA PHE A 153 -3.86 -5.87 -2.06
C PHE A 153 -5.29 -6.32 -1.83
N TYR A 154 -6.09 -6.35 -2.89
CA TYR A 154 -7.50 -6.71 -2.87
C TYR A 154 -7.72 -7.97 -3.70
N GLU A 155 -8.24 -9.04 -3.10
CA GLU A 155 -8.62 -10.26 -3.82
C GLU A 155 -10.14 -10.32 -4.00
N ALA A 156 -10.58 -10.36 -5.27
CA ALA A 156 -11.98 -10.48 -5.59
C ALA A 156 -12.56 -11.81 -5.03
N PRO A 157 -13.78 -11.78 -4.45
CA PRO A 157 -14.41 -12.98 -3.92
C PRO A 157 -14.79 -13.94 -5.06
N GLY A 158 -13.93 -14.94 -5.32
CA GLY A 158 -14.14 -15.97 -6.34
C GLY A 158 -12.89 -16.43 -7.10
N GLY A 159 -11.77 -15.71 -6.98
CA GLY A 159 -10.51 -16.01 -7.67
C GLY A 159 -9.64 -17.05 -6.96
N SER A 160 -10.08 -18.29 -6.86
CA SER A 160 -9.17 -19.44 -6.71
C SER A 160 -9.85 -20.75 -7.12
N ARG A 161 -9.80 -21.05 -8.42
CA ARG A 161 -9.79 -22.42 -8.89
C ARG A 161 -8.58 -22.64 -9.78
N GLU A 162 -7.74 -23.58 -9.32
CA GLU A 162 -6.64 -24.26 -10.02
C GLU A 162 -5.33 -23.45 -10.11
N ALA A 163 -4.14 -23.97 -9.77
CA ALA A 163 -3.67 -25.34 -9.77
C ALA A 163 -2.55 -25.57 -8.72
N GLY A 164 -2.44 -26.81 -8.21
CA GLY A 164 -1.18 -27.31 -7.66
C GLY A 164 -1.23 -28.20 -6.41
N ASP A 165 -2.02 -29.29 -6.39
CA ASP A 165 -1.49 -30.57 -5.89
C ASP A 165 -2.37 -31.75 -6.35
N GLY A 166 -1.71 -32.76 -6.92
CA GLY A 166 -2.33 -33.98 -7.42
C GLY A 166 -2.57 -34.98 -6.30
N GLY A 167 -3.74 -34.90 -5.66
CA GLY A 167 -4.26 -35.91 -4.74
C GLY A 167 -5.41 -36.69 -5.36
N ARG A 168 -5.25 -38.02 -5.46
CA ARG A 168 -6.25 -38.97 -5.99
C ARG A 168 -7.66 -38.78 -5.40
N ARG A 169 -8.64 -38.85 -6.30
CA ARG A 169 -10.08 -38.96 -6.00
C ARG A 169 -10.38 -40.30 -5.33
N GLU A 170 -11.09 -40.27 -4.20
CA GLU A 170 -12.03 -41.32 -3.82
C GLU A 170 -13.41 -40.69 -3.66
N ALA A 171 -14.39 -41.31 -4.32
CA ALA A 171 -15.78 -40.86 -4.36
C ALA A 171 -16.50 -41.26 -3.08
N GLY A 172 -17.23 -40.30 -2.49
CA GLY A 172 -18.10 -40.50 -1.33
C GLY A 172 -19.33 -39.60 -1.45
N ASP A 173 -20.49 -40.20 -1.24
CA ASP A 173 -21.84 -39.82 -1.64
C ASP A 173 -22.51 -38.73 -0.76
N GLY A 174 -23.42 -37.97 -1.39
CA GLY A 174 -24.70 -37.48 -0.85
C GLY A 174 -24.76 -36.70 0.46
N GLY A 175 -24.94 -35.38 0.38
CA GLY A 175 -25.34 -34.57 1.53
C GLY A 175 -25.70 -33.12 1.20
N SER A 176 -26.92 -32.91 0.70
CA SER A 176 -27.54 -31.58 0.54
C SER A 176 -27.72 -30.93 1.90
N ARG A 177 -26.94 -29.88 2.16
CA ARG A 177 -27.21 -28.88 3.20
C ARG A 177 -27.12 -27.50 2.58
N GLU A 178 -28.30 -26.95 2.27
CA GLU A 178 -28.48 -25.51 2.18
C GLU A 178 -28.14 -24.90 3.54
N ALA A 179 -27.11 -24.07 3.56
CA ALA A 179 -26.74 -23.28 4.72
C ALA A 179 -26.18 -21.93 4.26
N GLY A 180 -27.03 -20.91 4.36
CA GLY A 180 -26.70 -19.62 4.95
C GLY A 180 -25.78 -18.67 4.19
N GLY A 181 -26.39 -17.64 3.60
CA GLY A 181 -26.02 -16.25 3.91
C GLY A 181 -24.60 -15.79 3.56
N ASN A 182 -24.43 -15.45 2.30
CA ASN A 182 -23.62 -14.35 1.74
C ASN A 182 -22.86 -13.46 2.77
N ASP A 183 -21.54 -13.62 2.85
CA ASP A 183 -20.63 -12.50 3.08
C ASP A 183 -19.32 -12.77 2.32
N CYS A 184 -19.37 -12.55 1.01
CA CYS A 184 -18.22 -12.60 0.11
C CYS A 184 -17.35 -11.35 0.30
N LEU A 185 -16.80 -11.15 1.51
CA LEU A 185 -15.92 -10.03 1.80
C LEU A 185 -14.63 -10.16 0.98
N GLU A 186 -14.34 -9.13 0.19
CA GLU A 186 -13.06 -8.96 -0.50
C GLU A 186 -11.93 -9.11 0.52
N LYS A 187 -10.98 -10.02 0.25
CA LYS A 187 -9.84 -10.19 1.15
C LYS A 187 -8.87 -9.05 0.90
N ARG A 188 -8.48 -8.36 1.97
CA ARG A 188 -7.51 -7.26 1.93
C ARG A 188 -6.27 -7.59 2.74
N ALA A 189 -5.10 -7.37 2.16
CA ALA A 189 -3.82 -7.32 2.85
C ALA A 189 -3.21 -5.93 2.67
N GLU A 190 -2.73 -5.32 3.75
CA GLU A 190 -1.89 -4.13 3.66
C GLU A 190 -0.47 -4.46 4.12
N LEU A 191 0.49 -4.14 3.26
CA LEU A 191 1.90 -4.38 3.49
C LEU A 191 2.64 -3.05 3.42
N VAL A 192 3.44 -2.77 4.44
CA VAL A 192 4.34 -1.61 4.47
C VAL A 192 5.71 -2.05 3.99
N PHE A 193 6.27 -1.41 2.98
CA PHE A 193 7.64 -1.59 2.54
C PHE A 193 8.46 -0.42 3.08
N PRO A 194 9.27 -0.61 4.13
CA PRO A 194 10.03 0.47 4.72
C PRO A 194 10.97 1.15 3.73
N GLU A 195 11.40 2.36 4.08
CA GLU A 195 12.49 3.02 3.38
C GLU A 195 13.80 2.25 3.55
N HIS A 196 14.69 2.38 2.58
CA HIS A 196 16.07 1.91 2.69
C HIS A 196 17.00 2.81 1.89
N TYR A 197 18.28 2.83 2.27
CA TYR A 197 19.32 3.47 1.47
C TYR A 197 20.68 2.82 1.72
N GLU A 198 21.59 3.04 0.77
CA GLU A 198 22.96 2.56 0.82
C GLU A 198 23.92 3.75 0.92
N GLU A 199 24.89 3.65 1.81
CA GLU A 199 25.96 4.63 1.96
C GLU A 199 27.31 3.96 1.73
N ALA A 200 28.14 4.55 0.87
CA ALA A 200 29.52 4.12 0.69
C ALA A 200 30.38 4.77 1.79
N VAL A 201 30.89 3.95 2.70
CA VAL A 201 31.70 4.39 3.84
C VAL A 201 33.16 4.06 3.58
N GLU A 202 34.02 5.08 3.72
CA GLU A 202 35.47 4.92 3.67
C GLU A 202 36.06 4.91 5.08
N ASN A 203 36.72 3.82 5.44
CA ASN A 203 37.65 3.80 6.56
C ASN A 203 39.00 4.34 6.08
N THR A 204 39.18 5.66 6.15
CA THR A 204 40.38 6.36 5.63
C THR A 204 41.70 5.81 6.21
N PRO A 205 41.81 5.51 7.52
CA PRO A 205 43.02 4.88 8.07
C PRO A 205 43.34 3.51 7.48
N ALA A 206 42.33 2.69 7.18
CA ALA A 206 42.48 1.35 6.62
C ALA A 206 42.48 1.31 5.08
N ARG A 207 42.11 2.40 4.41
CA ARG A 207 41.81 2.47 2.96
C ARG A 207 40.80 1.40 2.52
N ILE A 208 39.81 1.13 3.36
CA ILE A 208 38.74 0.18 3.07
C ILE A 208 37.49 0.96 2.72
N LEU A 209 36.94 0.68 1.53
CA LEU A 209 35.60 1.11 1.13
C LEU A 209 34.64 -0.04 1.39
N PHE A 210 33.52 0.24 2.04
CA PHE A 210 32.45 -0.73 2.24
C PHE A 210 31.08 -0.04 2.18
N THR A 211 30.06 -0.79 1.78
CA THR A 211 28.68 -0.30 1.71
C THR A 211 27.96 -0.59 3.01
N GLN A 212 27.36 0.42 3.61
CA GLN A 212 26.41 0.26 4.71
C GLN A 212 24.99 0.32 4.16
N HIS A 213 24.14 -0.60 4.61
CA HIS A 213 22.73 -0.64 4.27
C HIS A 213 21.92 -0.21 5.49
N HIS A 214 20.98 0.72 5.28
CA HIS A 214 20.13 1.27 6.33
C HIS A 214 18.67 0.90 6.10
N GLY A 215 17.98 0.52 7.19
CA GLY A 215 16.58 0.11 7.19
C GLY A 215 16.36 -1.31 6.66
N SER A 216 15.26 -1.94 7.07
CA SER A 216 14.93 -3.28 6.58
C SER A 216 14.27 -3.30 5.19
N GLY A 217 13.98 -2.12 4.61
CA GLY A 217 13.19 -1.97 3.40
C GLY A 217 13.65 -2.81 2.21
N ASN A 218 14.97 -2.94 2.00
CA ASN A 218 15.50 -3.79 0.93
C ASN A 218 15.10 -5.26 1.11
N ASN A 219 15.11 -5.78 2.35
CA ASN A 219 14.73 -7.17 2.63
C ASN A 219 13.26 -7.42 2.26
N TYR A 220 12.36 -6.52 2.66
CA TYR A 220 10.93 -6.62 2.38
C TYR A 220 10.61 -6.58 0.87
N ARG A 221 11.40 -5.85 0.08
CA ARG A 221 11.27 -5.81 -1.38
C ARG A 221 11.68 -7.11 -2.07
N GLN A 222 12.35 -8.02 -1.36
CA GLN A 222 12.71 -9.36 -1.86
C GLN A 222 11.64 -10.42 -1.55
N CYS A 223 10.48 -10.04 -1.03
CA CYS A 223 9.39 -10.97 -0.69
C CYS A 223 8.51 -11.39 -1.87
N PHE A 224 9.06 -11.35 -3.09
CA PHE A 224 8.34 -11.76 -4.29
C PHE A 224 9.01 -12.99 -4.92
N TYR A 225 8.20 -13.98 -5.29
CA TYR A 225 8.62 -15.13 -6.08
C TYR A 225 7.78 -15.19 -7.35
N ASN A 226 8.40 -15.21 -8.53
CA ASN A 226 7.70 -15.18 -9.83
C ASN A 226 6.67 -14.03 -9.97
N LYS A 227 6.99 -12.86 -9.38
CA LYS A 227 6.10 -11.68 -9.28
C LYS A 227 4.86 -11.85 -8.40
N GLU A 228 4.80 -12.88 -7.57
CA GLU A 228 3.76 -13.07 -6.55
C GLU A 228 4.30 -12.74 -5.16
N MET A 229 3.45 -12.17 -4.31
CA MET A 229 3.78 -11.86 -2.92
C MET A 229 3.89 -13.13 -2.06
N ASP A 230 5.04 -13.32 -1.41
CA ASP A 230 5.25 -14.34 -0.37
C ASP A 230 5.02 -13.73 1.02
N TYR A 231 3.77 -13.82 1.49
CA TYR A 231 3.36 -13.31 2.80
C TYR A 231 4.13 -13.95 3.96
N ARG A 232 4.47 -15.24 3.87
CA ARG A 232 5.18 -15.93 4.96
C ARG A 232 6.60 -15.39 5.08
N LYS A 233 7.31 -15.30 3.96
CA LYS A 233 8.65 -14.69 3.93
C LYS A 233 8.61 -13.24 4.39
N TYR A 234 7.59 -12.48 3.98
CA TYR A 234 7.38 -11.11 4.43
C TYR A 234 7.25 -11.02 5.96
N ASP A 235 6.38 -11.86 6.54
CA ASP A 235 6.13 -11.84 7.98
C ASP A 235 7.36 -12.32 8.78
N ASP A 236 8.12 -13.30 8.27
CA ASP A 236 9.35 -13.82 8.88
C ASP A 236 10.47 -12.76 9.00
N LEU A 237 10.50 -11.77 8.11
CA LEU A 237 11.47 -10.67 8.14
C LEU A 237 11.27 -9.71 9.31
N PHE A 238 10.17 -9.82 10.06
CA PHE A 238 9.95 -8.99 11.24
C PHE A 238 11.06 -9.13 12.28
N PHE A 239 11.73 -10.29 12.36
CA PHE A 239 12.92 -10.45 13.20
C PHE A 239 14.05 -9.49 12.81
N VAL A 240 14.29 -9.31 11.50
CA VAL A 240 15.30 -8.39 10.97
C VAL A 240 14.87 -6.94 11.20
N ALA A 241 13.61 -6.63 10.95
CA ALA A 241 13.05 -5.29 11.15
C ALA A 241 13.26 -4.80 12.59
N LYS A 242 13.01 -5.66 13.59
CA LYS A 242 13.24 -5.34 15.02
C LYS A 242 14.67 -4.89 15.33
N ALA A 243 15.66 -5.37 14.57
CA ALA A 243 17.06 -5.03 14.77
C ALA A 243 17.50 -3.77 14.00
N GLN A 244 16.78 -3.38 12.95
CA GLN A 244 17.21 -2.36 12.00
C GLN A 244 16.35 -1.09 12.00
N ASP A 245 15.07 -1.20 12.38
CA ASP A 245 14.12 -0.10 12.26
C ASP A 245 13.64 0.44 13.62
N LYS A 246 13.07 1.65 13.55
CA LYS A 246 12.47 2.32 14.71
C LYS A 246 11.11 1.72 15.05
N VAL A 247 10.70 1.86 16.32
CA VAL A 247 9.40 1.41 16.83
C VAL A 247 8.22 1.94 16.00
N SER A 248 8.30 3.16 15.47
CA SER A 248 7.27 3.72 14.58
C SER A 248 7.07 2.91 13.30
N VAL A 249 8.16 2.49 12.65
CA VAL A 249 8.13 1.65 11.44
C VAL A 249 7.58 0.27 11.77
N LEU A 250 7.99 -0.30 12.90
CA LEU A 250 7.50 -1.60 13.37
C LEU A 250 6.01 -1.54 13.71
N ALA A 251 5.53 -0.46 14.32
CA ALA A 251 4.11 -0.25 14.56
C ALA A 251 3.32 -0.24 13.26
N ASP A 252 3.78 0.47 12.23
CA ASP A 252 3.13 0.48 10.92
C ASP A 252 3.09 -0.89 10.24
N LEU A 253 4.20 -1.62 10.27
CA LEU A 253 4.27 -3.01 9.78
C LEU A 253 3.24 -3.89 10.50
N ILE A 254 3.23 -3.84 11.83
CA ILE A 254 2.33 -4.67 12.66
C ILE A 254 0.87 -4.34 12.36
N PHE A 255 0.48 -3.07 12.42
CA PHE A 255 -0.94 -2.72 12.31
C PHE A 255 -1.46 -2.84 10.87
N GLY A 256 -0.62 -2.67 9.85
CA GLY A 256 -0.99 -3.04 8.48
C GLY A 256 -1.39 -4.52 8.38
N ARG A 257 -0.62 -5.42 9.01
CA ARG A 257 -0.92 -6.86 9.03
C ARG A 257 -2.08 -7.22 9.95
N LEU A 258 -2.19 -6.64 11.15
CA LEU A 258 -3.22 -7.00 12.12
C LEU A 258 -4.61 -6.49 11.74
N LEU A 259 -4.70 -5.32 11.11
CA LEU A 259 -5.95 -4.75 10.60
C LEU A 259 -6.42 -5.46 9.32
N TYR A 260 -5.47 -5.87 8.47
CA TYR A 260 -5.73 -6.50 7.17
C TYR A 260 -5.01 -7.85 7.06
N PRO A 261 -5.52 -8.90 7.73
CA PRO A 261 -4.78 -10.14 8.00
C PRO A 261 -4.81 -11.15 6.85
N ALA A 262 -5.14 -10.75 5.61
CA ALA A 262 -5.06 -11.68 4.49
C ALA A 262 -3.60 -12.17 4.32
N GLY A 263 -3.45 -13.50 4.24
CA GLY A 263 -2.16 -14.18 4.18
C GLY A 263 -1.37 -14.24 5.50
N LEU A 264 -1.87 -13.66 6.59
CA LEU A 264 -1.16 -13.64 7.88
C LEU A 264 -1.21 -15.01 8.56
N ALA A 265 -0.03 -15.57 8.85
CA ALA A 265 0.07 -16.82 9.60
C ALA A 265 -0.07 -16.57 11.11
N ARG A 266 -0.68 -17.52 11.81
CA ARG A 266 -0.87 -17.44 13.27
C ARG A 266 0.44 -17.22 14.05
N ALA A 267 1.52 -17.87 13.66
CA ALA A 267 2.82 -17.70 14.33
C ALA A 267 3.37 -16.26 14.19
N ALA A 268 3.18 -15.64 13.02
CA ALA A 268 3.55 -14.26 12.78
C ALA A 268 2.65 -13.29 13.56
N GLU A 269 1.34 -13.53 13.57
CA GLU A 269 0.37 -12.78 14.37
C GLU A 269 0.75 -12.79 15.86
N GLU A 270 1.06 -13.97 16.42
CA GLU A 270 1.51 -14.11 17.81
C GLU A 270 2.82 -13.34 18.07
N SER A 271 3.76 -13.34 17.12
CA SER A 271 5.01 -12.55 17.19
C SER A 271 4.74 -11.04 17.18
N TYR A 272 3.81 -10.55 16.35
CA TYR A 272 3.43 -9.15 16.32
C TYR A 272 2.76 -8.73 17.63
N GLU A 273 1.80 -9.49 18.11
CA GLU A 273 1.12 -9.20 19.37
C GLU A 273 2.07 -9.22 20.57
N ALA A 274 3.03 -10.15 20.61
CA ALA A 274 4.05 -10.18 21.65
C ALA A 274 4.88 -8.88 21.67
N TYR A 275 5.32 -8.41 20.50
CA TYR A 275 6.05 -7.16 20.38
C TYR A 275 5.22 -5.95 20.83
N VAL A 276 3.94 -5.89 20.46
CA VAL A 276 3.03 -4.82 20.92
C VAL A 276 2.87 -4.82 22.43
N ARG A 277 2.77 -6.00 23.08
CA ARG A 277 2.67 -6.07 24.54
C ARG A 277 3.96 -5.60 25.24
N GLU A 278 5.12 -5.88 24.65
CA GLU A 278 6.42 -5.47 25.17
C GLU A 278 6.66 -3.96 25.01
N HIS A 279 6.28 -3.38 23.86
CA HIS A 279 6.57 -1.98 23.49
C HIS A 279 5.32 -1.07 23.47
N GLY A 280 4.23 -1.50 24.10
CA GLY A 280 2.91 -0.90 23.95
C GLY A 280 2.84 0.60 24.25
N GLY A 281 3.63 1.10 25.21
CA GLY A 281 3.69 2.52 25.54
C GLY A 281 4.20 3.36 24.36
N GLN A 282 5.41 3.06 23.86
CA GLN A 282 6.02 3.77 22.73
C GLN A 282 5.17 3.65 21.45
N ILE A 283 4.58 2.48 21.22
CA ILE A 283 3.67 2.25 20.09
C ILE A 283 2.43 3.14 20.23
N ALA A 284 1.79 3.16 21.40
CA ALA A 284 0.59 3.94 21.63
C ALA A 284 0.84 5.46 21.56
N GLU A 285 1.99 5.92 22.04
CA GLU A 285 2.45 7.31 21.86
C GLU A 285 2.55 7.66 20.38
N TYR A 286 3.23 6.83 19.59
CA TYR A 286 3.35 7.02 18.14
C TYR A 286 1.99 7.02 17.42
N LEU A 287 1.12 6.04 17.74
CA LEU A 287 -0.22 5.95 17.14
C LEU A 287 -1.09 7.15 17.51
N THR A 288 -0.91 7.70 18.71
CA THR A 288 -1.59 8.92 19.15
C THR A 288 -1.07 10.15 18.42
N ASP A 289 0.24 10.28 18.25
CA ASP A 289 0.89 11.38 17.54
C ASP A 289 0.48 11.43 16.06
N THR A 290 0.26 10.26 15.46
CA THR A 290 -0.11 10.10 14.06
C THR A 290 -1.62 9.97 13.82
N GLY A 291 -2.44 10.00 14.88
CA GLY A 291 -3.90 9.90 14.78
C GLY A 291 -4.42 8.55 14.25
N ARG A 292 -3.65 7.46 14.40
CA ARG A 292 -3.98 6.12 13.90
C ARG A 292 -5.01 5.42 14.80
N MET A 293 -6.24 5.94 14.81
CA MET A 293 -7.31 5.48 15.69
C MET A 293 -7.71 4.01 15.49
N GLU A 294 -7.65 3.50 14.26
CA GLU A 294 -7.97 2.10 13.98
C GLU A 294 -7.00 1.15 14.68
N ALA A 295 -5.70 1.46 14.67
CA ALA A 295 -4.67 0.70 15.37
C ALA A 295 -4.86 0.74 16.90
N LEU A 296 -5.19 1.90 17.47
CA LEU A 296 -5.49 2.02 18.91
C LEU A 296 -6.71 1.18 19.32
N ARG A 297 -7.78 1.20 18.49
CA ARG A 297 -8.96 0.36 18.70
C ARG A 297 -8.62 -1.12 18.56
N GLU A 298 -7.74 -1.45 17.62
CA GLU A 298 -7.26 -2.82 17.40
C GLU A 298 -6.45 -3.36 18.59
N MET A 299 -5.61 -2.52 19.21
CA MET A 299 -4.95 -2.87 20.47
C MET A 299 -5.96 -3.23 21.56
N SER A 300 -7.04 -2.46 21.69
CA SER A 300 -8.12 -2.77 22.65
C SER A 300 -8.88 -4.04 22.28
N ARG A 301 -9.23 -4.22 21.00
CA ARG A 301 -9.97 -5.39 20.51
C ARG A 301 -9.22 -6.69 20.79
N ARG A 302 -7.89 -6.67 20.62
CA ARG A 302 -7.01 -7.83 20.83
C ARG A 302 -6.52 -7.98 22.28
N GLY A 303 -6.87 -7.05 23.18
CA GLY A 303 -6.41 -7.08 24.57
C GLY A 303 -4.88 -6.94 24.71
N LEU A 304 -4.27 -6.08 23.89
CA LEU A 304 -2.82 -5.85 23.87
C LEU A 304 -2.34 -4.82 24.89
N TRP A 305 -3.26 -4.11 25.55
CA TRP A 305 -2.92 -3.10 26.55
C TRP A 305 -2.38 -3.72 27.83
N THR A 306 -1.19 -3.27 28.24
CA THR A 306 -0.77 -3.32 29.64
C THR A 306 -1.23 -2.04 30.35
N LYS A 307 -1.31 -2.09 31.68
CA LYS A 307 -1.70 -0.91 32.46
C LYS A 307 -0.68 0.20 32.26
N GLU A 308 0.60 -0.15 32.29
CA GLU A 308 1.73 0.75 32.13
C GLU A 308 1.71 1.43 30.76
N ALA A 309 1.46 0.67 29.68
CA ALA A 309 1.38 1.22 28.32
C ALA A 309 0.20 2.19 28.17
N LEU A 310 -0.96 1.85 28.75
CA LEU A 310 -2.16 2.66 28.62
C LEU A 310 -2.08 3.94 29.47
N ASP A 311 -1.50 3.87 30.66
CA ASP A 311 -1.22 5.04 31.50
C ASP A 311 -0.24 5.99 30.79
N ALA A 312 0.86 5.47 30.24
CA ALA A 312 1.83 6.25 29.46
C ALA A 312 1.18 6.94 28.25
N ALA A 313 0.34 6.22 27.50
CA ALA A 313 -0.36 6.76 26.35
C ALA A 313 -1.33 7.91 26.74
N VAL A 314 -2.05 7.78 27.86
CA VAL A 314 -2.94 8.84 28.36
C VAL A 314 -2.14 10.08 28.78
N ASP A 315 -1.04 9.89 29.51
CA ASP A 315 -0.19 10.98 29.96
C ASP A 315 0.43 11.73 28.77
N HIS A 316 0.92 11.00 27.78
CA HIS A 316 1.45 11.57 26.53
C HIS A 316 0.39 12.33 25.73
N ALA A 317 -0.81 11.75 25.61
CA ALA A 317 -1.94 12.39 24.93
C ALA A 317 -2.41 13.67 25.64
N ALA A 318 -2.27 13.74 26.97
CA ALA A 318 -2.64 14.91 27.77
C ALA A 318 -1.56 16.01 27.77
N ALA A 319 -0.28 15.66 27.68
CA ALA A 319 0.84 16.59 27.78
C ALA A 319 1.03 17.49 26.55
N HIS A 320 0.60 17.06 25.36
CA HIS A 320 0.87 17.75 24.11
C HIS A 320 -0.41 18.15 23.37
N GLN A 321 -0.63 19.46 23.19
CA GLN A 321 -1.75 19.99 22.40
C GLN A 321 -1.41 19.98 20.90
N THR A 322 -1.60 18.83 20.24
CA THR A 322 -1.56 18.74 18.76
C THR A 322 -2.96 18.42 18.23
N ALA A 323 -3.28 18.94 17.03
CA ALA A 323 -4.57 18.71 16.39
C ALA A 323 -4.81 17.20 16.17
N GLY A 324 -6.02 16.70 16.48
CA GLY A 324 -6.40 15.28 16.33
C GLY A 324 -6.30 14.41 17.59
N ARG A 325 -5.49 14.79 18.61
CA ARG A 325 -5.33 13.98 19.84
C ARG A 325 -6.55 13.95 20.77
N GLY A 326 -7.50 14.87 20.61
CA GLY A 326 -8.70 14.91 21.46
C GLY A 326 -9.52 13.62 21.38
N GLU A 327 -9.61 13.01 20.20
CA GLU A 327 -10.27 11.72 20.01
C GLU A 327 -9.48 10.59 20.67
N SER A 328 -8.16 10.54 20.44
CA SER A 328 -7.26 9.54 21.03
C SER A 328 -7.28 9.61 22.56
N LEU A 329 -7.18 10.81 23.15
CA LEU A 329 -7.21 11.00 24.60
C LEU A 329 -8.53 10.52 25.21
N SER A 330 -9.66 10.91 24.61
CA SER A 330 -10.99 10.47 25.05
C SER A 330 -11.12 8.94 25.00
N PHE A 331 -10.68 8.33 23.89
CA PHE A 331 -10.65 6.90 23.72
C PHE A 331 -9.78 6.21 24.78
N LEU A 332 -8.52 6.64 24.94
CA LEU A 332 -7.56 6.06 25.88
C LEU A 332 -8.04 6.19 27.33
N MET A 333 -8.62 7.33 27.71
CA MET A 333 -9.23 7.51 29.03
C MET A 333 -10.38 6.52 29.27
N ASN A 334 -11.26 6.34 28.29
CA ASN A 334 -12.37 5.38 28.39
C ASN A 334 -11.85 3.94 28.52
N GLU A 335 -10.87 3.57 27.69
CA GLU A 335 -10.23 2.25 27.74
C GLU A 335 -9.53 2.01 29.08
N ARG A 336 -8.84 3.02 29.63
CA ARG A 336 -8.18 2.92 30.94
C ARG A 336 -9.18 2.61 32.04
N HIS A 337 -10.33 3.30 32.06
CA HIS A 337 -11.37 3.03 33.06
C HIS A 337 -12.03 1.66 32.86
N ARG A 338 -12.20 1.24 31.60
CA ARG A 338 -12.83 -0.05 31.25
C ARG A 338 -11.96 -1.24 31.60
N LEU A 339 -10.67 -1.20 31.24
CA LEU A 339 -9.74 -2.31 31.38
C LEU A 339 -9.08 -2.35 32.76
N PHE A 340 -8.83 -1.18 33.37
CA PHE A 340 -8.12 -1.07 34.65
C PHE A 340 -8.87 -0.17 35.64
N PRO A 341 -10.06 -0.58 36.13
CA PRO A 341 -10.86 0.22 37.03
C PRO A 341 -10.11 0.47 38.36
N VAL A 342 -10.10 1.73 38.81
CA VAL A 342 -9.54 2.09 40.11
C VAL A 342 -10.43 1.49 41.21
N ARG A 343 -9.89 0.60 42.05
CA ARG A 343 -10.60 0.08 43.22
C ARG A 343 -10.88 1.24 44.18
N LYS A 344 -12.14 1.65 44.32
CA LYS A 344 -12.56 2.54 45.41
C LYS A 344 -12.39 1.78 46.73
N GLY A 345 -11.43 2.19 47.56
CA GLY A 345 -11.31 1.69 48.92
C GLY A 345 -12.62 1.91 49.68
N LYS A 346 -13.18 0.84 50.26
CA LYS A 346 -14.22 0.98 51.28
C LYS A 346 -13.57 1.68 52.47
N TYR A 347 -13.96 2.93 52.72
CA TYR A 347 -13.76 3.52 54.04
C TYR A 347 -14.73 2.80 54.97
N GLU A 348 -14.23 1.93 55.84
CA GLU A 348 -14.99 1.49 57.02
C GLU A 348 -15.09 2.70 57.95
N LEU A 349 -16.32 3.20 58.10
CA LEU A 349 -16.69 4.34 58.94
C LEU A 349 -16.75 3.95 60.42
#